data_AF-A0A941A4E6-F1
#
_entry.id   AF-A0A941A4E6-F1
#
_cell.length_a   1.000
_cell.length_b   1.000
_cell.length_c   1.000
_cell.angle_alpha   90.00
_cell.angle_beta   90.00
_cell.angle_gamma   90.00
#
_symmetry.space_group_name_H-M   'P 1'
#
loop_
_entity.id
_entity.type
_entity.pdbx_description
1 polymer ?
#
loop_
_entity_poly.entity_id
_entity_poly.type
_entity_poly.pdbx_seq_one_letter_code
_entity_poly.pdbx_strand_id
1 'polypeptide(L)'
;MSIVQELLTQVETAIANLLTGAEEISISSRKYRKTDLDKLRVMRKNLQEDVFYEQVSAGGTTRAYAAWPTRRGGIPPWTSVNPSNES
;
A
#
# COMPACT_ATOMS: atom_id res chain seq x y z
N MET A 1 -12.94 7.46 -3.03
CA MET A 1 -11.85 7.04 -2.13
C MET A 1 -10.68 6.64 -3.02
N SER A 2 -9.44 7.02 -2.72
CA SER A 2 -8.32 6.63 -3.59
C SER A 2 -7.95 5.16 -3.37
N ILE A 3 -7.42 4.51 -4.40
CA ILE A 3 -6.97 3.10 -4.34
C ILE A 3 -5.92 2.92 -3.23
N VAL A 4 -5.07 3.93 -3.00
CA VAL A 4 -4.06 3.93 -1.94
C VAL A 4 -4.72 3.94 -0.55
N GLN A 5 -5.77 4.74 -0.37
CA GLN A 5 -6.51 4.81 0.89
C GLN A 5 -7.27 3.49 1.19
N GLU A 6 -7.82 2.86 0.16
CA GLU A 6 -8.46 1.54 0.29
C GLU A 6 -7.44 0.46 0.69
N LEU A 7 -6.27 0.46 0.05
CA LEU A 7 -5.21 -0.49 0.36
C LEU A 7 -4.65 -0.26 1.78
N LEU A 8 -4.48 0.99 2.21
CA LEU A 8 -4.08 1.33 3.58
C LEU A 8 -5.07 0.73 4.59
N THR A 9 -6.36 0.89 4.33
CA THR A 9 -7.43 0.35 5.20
C THR A 9 -7.37 -1.18 5.28
N GLN A 10 -7.11 -1.87 4.16
CA GLN A 10 -6.95 -3.31 4.14
C GLN A 10 -5.73 -3.77 4.95
N VAL A 11 -4.61 -3.05 4.85
CA VAL A 11 -3.38 -3.36 5.61
C VAL A 11 -3.59 -3.14 7.11
N GLU A 12 -4.23 -2.03 7.50
CA GLU A 12 -4.53 -1.74 8.91
C GLU A 12 -5.46 -2.80 9.52
N THR A 13 -6.49 -3.21 8.75
CA THR A 13 -7.41 -4.28 9.15
C THR A 13 -6.69 -5.63 9.26
N ALA A 14 -5.80 -5.95 8.32
CA ALA A 14 -5.01 -7.18 8.36
C ALA A 14 -4.09 -7.23 9.58
N ILE A 15 -3.42 -6.11 9.91
CA ILE A 15 -2.59 -6.01 11.12
C ILE A 15 -3.47 -6.22 12.36
N ALA A 16 -4.60 -5.54 12.45
CA ALA A 16 -5.52 -5.70 13.59
C ALA A 16 -5.96 -7.15 13.75
N ASN A 17 -6.40 -7.80 12.68
CA ASN A 17 -6.85 -9.19 12.70
C ASN A 17 -5.73 -10.17 13.09
N LEU A 18 -4.52 -10.00 12.57
CA LEU A 18 -3.38 -10.84 12.94
C LEU A 18 -2.97 -10.64 14.40
N LEU A 19 -3.13 -9.44 14.95
CA LEU A 19 -2.89 -9.15 16.36
C LEU A 19 -3.97 -9.75 17.26
N THR A 20 -5.25 -9.73 16.85
CA THR A 20 -6.37 -10.25 17.63
C THR A 20 -6.50 -11.78 17.61
N GLY A 21 -5.82 -12.46 16.69
CA GLY A 21 -5.72 -13.93 16.70
C GLY A 21 -5.91 -14.62 15.35
N ALA A 22 -6.10 -13.88 14.26
CA ALA A 22 -6.11 -14.47 12.93
C ALA A 22 -4.74 -15.11 12.62
N GLU A 23 -4.75 -16.32 12.06
CA GLU A 23 -3.54 -17.02 11.67
C GLU A 23 -2.98 -16.51 10.34
N GLU A 24 -3.88 -16.21 9.39
CA GLU A 24 -3.56 -15.79 8.03
C GLU A 24 -4.62 -14.80 7.52
N ILE A 25 -4.18 -13.75 6.82
CA ILE A 25 -5.03 -12.78 6.14
C ILE A 25 -4.57 -12.65 4.69
N SER A 26 -5.50 -12.58 3.74
CA SER A 26 -5.21 -12.24 2.34
C SER A 26 -5.46 -10.77 2.06
N ILE A 27 -4.47 -10.09 1.48
CA ILE A 27 -4.64 -8.75 0.90
C ILE A 27 -4.36 -8.90 -0.60
N SER A 28 -5.36 -8.57 -1.42
CA SER A 28 -5.35 -8.85 -2.87
C SER A 28 -5.05 -10.33 -3.15
N SER A 29 -3.89 -10.66 -3.72
CA SER A 29 -3.44 -12.02 -4.03
C SER A 29 -2.40 -12.57 -3.05
N ARG A 30 -1.95 -11.76 -2.07
CA ARG A 30 -0.87 -12.14 -1.15
C ARG A 30 -1.43 -12.49 0.22
N LYS A 31 -0.94 -13.60 0.76
CA LYS A 31 -1.25 -14.08 2.12
C LYS A 31 -0.20 -13.56 3.09
N TYR A 32 -0.64 -13.11 4.24
CA TYR A 32 0.19 -12.59 5.32
C TYR A 32 -0.15 -13.29 6.62
N ARG A 33 0.89 -13.64 7.38
CA ARG A 33 0.75 -14.27 8.69
C ARG A 33 1.29 -13.34 9.78
N LYS A 34 1.16 -13.76 11.03
CA LYS A 34 1.73 -13.05 12.18
C LYS A 34 3.24 -12.79 12.05
N THR A 35 3.97 -13.69 11.36
CA THR A 35 5.39 -13.53 11.03
C THR A 35 5.69 -12.39 10.05
N ASP A 36 4.70 -11.98 9.27
CA ASP A 36 4.81 -10.90 8.28
C ASP A 36 4.34 -9.53 8.84
N LEU A 37 4.06 -9.43 10.14
CA LEU A 37 3.60 -8.18 10.77
C LEU A 37 4.57 -7.01 10.55
N ASP A 38 5.88 -7.27 10.53
CA ASP A 38 6.88 -6.23 10.25
C ASP A 38 6.73 -5.68 8.82
N LYS A 39 6.55 -6.57 7.84
CA LYS A 39 6.30 -6.20 6.44
C LYS A 39 5.01 -5.38 6.30
N LEU A 40 3.94 -5.79 7.00
CA LEU A 40 2.68 -5.05 7.01
C LEU A 40 2.82 -3.67 7.66
N ARG A 41 3.62 -3.52 8.72
CA ARG A 41 3.91 -2.22 9.34
C ARG A 41 4.68 -1.29 8.42
N VAL A 42 5.67 -1.80 7.69
CA VAL A 42 6.40 -1.04 6.67
C VAL A 42 5.46 -0.63 5.54
N MET A 43 4.61 -1.55 5.07
CA MET A 43 3.62 -1.26 4.03
C MET A 43 2.62 -0.17 4.48
N ARG A 44 2.11 -0.27 5.72
CA ARG A 44 1.25 0.77 6.31
C ARG A 44 1.92 2.13 6.30
N LYS A 45 3.18 2.21 6.75
CA LYS A 45 3.92 3.47 6.79
C LYS A 45 4.07 4.10 5.40
N ASN A 46 4.46 3.31 4.41
CA ASN A 46 4.63 3.80 3.05
C ASN A 46 3.29 4.28 2.46
N LEU A 47 2.19 3.53 2.68
CA LEU A 47 0.86 3.93 2.20
C LEU A 47 0.33 5.19 2.91
N GLN A 48 0.67 5.40 4.19
CA GLN A 48 0.36 6.64 4.91
C GLN A 48 1.09 7.84 4.29
N GLU A 49 2.37 7.67 3.93
CA GLU A 49 3.13 8.70 3.21
C GLU A 49 2.50 8.98 1.83
N ASP A 50 2.09 7.94 1.09
CA ASP A 50 1.43 8.10 -0.21
C ASP A 50 0.09 8.83 -0.12
N VAL A 51 -0.76 8.49 0.85
CA VAL A 51 -2.03 9.20 1.08
C VAL A 51 -1.76 10.67 1.41
N PHE A 52 -0.75 10.96 2.21
CA PHE A 52 -0.34 12.34 2.50
C PHE A 52 0.08 13.07 1.22
N TYR A 53 0.90 12.46 0.37
CA TYR A 53 1.31 13.07 -0.91
C TYR A 53 0.16 13.20 -1.91
N GLU A 54 -0.79 12.26 -1.98
CA GLU A 54 -1.99 12.38 -2.81
C GLU A 54 -2.85 13.58 -2.38
N GLN A 55 -3.06 13.74 -1.08
CA GLN A 55 -3.83 14.86 -0.52
C GLN A 55 -3.13 16.21 -0.74
N VAL A 56 -1.81 16.26 -0.59
CA VAL A 56 -1.01 17.49 -0.79
C VAL A 56 -0.87 17.82 -2.29
N SER A 57 -0.76 16.82 -3.17
CA SER A 57 -0.60 17.03 -4.62
C SER A 57 -1.93 17.36 -5.33
N ALA A 58 -3.07 17.02 -4.74
CA ALA A 58 -4.39 17.39 -5.26
C ALA A 58 -4.62 18.92 -5.28
N GLY A 59 -3.79 19.70 -4.58
CA GLY A 59 -3.81 21.17 -4.60
C GLY A 59 -2.92 21.84 -5.65
N GLY A 60 -2.11 21.09 -6.41
CA GLY A 60 -1.29 21.69 -7.44
C GLY A 60 -0.17 20.80 -7.97
N THR A 61 -0.16 20.63 -9.29
CA THR A 61 0.94 20.13 -10.14
C THR A 61 1.36 18.67 -9.96
N THR A 62 0.89 17.81 -10.88
CA THR A 62 1.64 16.95 -11.83
C THR A 62 3.09 16.50 -11.48
N ARG A 63 3.44 16.33 -10.21
CA ARG A 63 4.80 16.00 -9.74
C ARG A 63 4.84 14.92 -8.65
N ALA A 64 3.70 14.37 -8.23
CA ALA A 64 3.67 13.28 -7.24
C ALA A 64 4.52 12.07 -7.66
N TYR A 65 4.55 11.74 -8.96
CA TYR A 65 5.40 10.65 -9.50
C TYR A 65 6.90 10.97 -9.51
N ALA A 66 7.31 12.23 -9.36
CA ALA A 66 8.71 12.65 -9.30
C ALA A 66 9.25 12.81 -7.87
N ALA A 67 8.37 12.83 -6.86
CA ALA A 67 8.73 13.06 -5.46
C ALA A 67 8.98 11.78 -4.65
N TRP A 68 8.85 10.60 -5.27
CA TRP A 68 9.30 9.35 -4.64
C TRP A 68 10.81 9.41 -4.45
N PRO A 69 11.35 9.19 -3.23
CA PRO A 69 12.78 9.20 -3.02
C PRO A 69 13.42 8.14 -3.91
N THR A 70 14.18 8.61 -4.89
CA THR A 70 14.76 7.89 -6.04
C THR A 70 15.85 6.89 -5.64
N ARG A 71 15.86 6.37 -4.41
CA ARG A 71 16.92 5.50 -3.90
C ARG A 71 16.92 4.10 -4.53
N ARG A 72 15.86 3.69 -5.21
CA ARG A 72 15.81 2.50 -6.10
C ARG A 72 14.76 2.77 -7.18
N GLY A 73 15.13 2.67 -8.45
CA GLY A 73 14.29 2.99 -9.62
C GLY A 73 12.80 2.73 -9.42
N GLY A 74 12.02 3.81 -9.53
CA GLY A 74 10.64 3.88 -9.08
C GLY A 74 9.73 2.89 -9.79
N ILE A 75 9.05 2.08 -8.98
CA ILE A 75 7.77 1.39 -9.14
C ILE A 75 7.52 0.81 -7.73
N PRO A 76 6.46 1.19 -7.02
CA PRO A 76 6.18 0.63 -5.70
C PRO A 76 6.00 -0.90 -5.82
N PRO A 77 6.52 -1.72 -4.90
CA PRO A 77 6.57 -3.18 -5.04
C PRO A 77 5.21 -3.89 -5.05
N TRP A 78 4.11 -3.14 -4.87
CA TRP A 78 2.73 -3.61 -4.99
C TRP A 78 2.06 -3.22 -6.32
N THR A 79 2.68 -2.37 -7.14
CA THR A 79 2.12 -1.91 -8.43
C THR A 79 2.30 -2.91 -9.57
N SER A 80 2.88 -4.09 -9.32
CA SER A 80 2.86 -5.23 -10.27
C SER A 80 1.48 -5.90 -10.38
N VAL A 81 0.39 -5.15 -10.22
CA VAL A 81 -0.95 -5.64 -10.54
C VAL A 81 -1.05 -5.66 -12.06
N ASN A 82 -1.08 -6.88 -12.59
CA ASN A 82 -1.17 -7.20 -14.01
C ASN A 82 -2.27 -6.37 -14.70
N PRO A 83 -1.99 -5.66 -15.81
CA PRO A 83 -3.05 -5.09 -16.65
C PRO A 83 -3.72 -6.23 -17.41
N SER A 84 -4.62 -6.95 -16.75
CA SER A 84 -5.48 -7.95 -17.39
C SER A 84 -6.88 -7.40 -17.53
N ASN A 85 -7.08 -6.42 -18.42
CA ASN A 85 -8.41 -6.18 -19.01
C ASN A 85 -8.35 -5.26 -20.26
N GLU A 86 -7.97 -5.81 -21.41
CA GLU A 86 -8.44 -5.31 -22.70
C GLU A 86 -8.66 -6.49 -23.65
N SER A 87 -9.93 -6.85 -23.85
CA SER A 87 -10.51 -7.44 -25.06
C SER A 87 -12.02 -7.26 -25.01
#